data_AF-A0AAW3AQE6-F1
#
_entry.id   AF-A0AAW3AQE6-F1
#
_cell.length_a   1.000
_cell.length_b   1.000
_cell.length_c   1.000
_cell.angle_alpha   90.00
_cell.angle_beta   90.00
_cell.angle_gamma   90.00
#
_symmetry.space_group_name_H-M   'P 1'
#
loop_
_entity.id
_entity.type
_entity.pdbx_description
1 polymer ?
#
loop_
_entity_poly.entity_id
_entity_poly.type
_entity_poly.pdbx_seq_one_letter_code
_entity_poly.pdbx_strand_id
1 'polypeptide(L)'
;MPVEIANGDDVDFSQYCVLQSNDHPPVEFKVSRESAKMSGLLRDMLEDQEGSEAIIPIPNVSGQTLRLVLEYMEYHCGNPAQPIEKPLKTAIESLVCEWDSNFLFSKLLKNHDERQHEVLIDVIMAANFLNVRDLLDLTCACVASMIRGKTAEQIRELFNIENDFTPEEEEKIREENRWCEES
;
A
#
# COMPACT_ATOMS: atom_id res chain seq x y z
N MET A 1 -0.08 -15.30 -6.52
CA MET A 1 -0.50 -14.36 -7.59
C MET A 1 -2.00 -14.50 -7.65
N PRO A 2 -2.74 -13.42 -7.35
CA PRO A 2 -4.19 -13.47 -7.22
C PRO A 2 -4.84 -13.97 -8.50
N VAL A 3 -5.85 -14.83 -8.34
CA VAL A 3 -6.57 -15.44 -9.46
C VAL A 3 -7.71 -14.52 -9.88
N GLU A 4 -7.58 -13.91 -11.06
CA GLU A 4 -8.70 -13.26 -11.72
C GLU A 4 -9.69 -14.31 -12.20
N ILE A 5 -10.97 -14.05 -11.98
CA ILE A 5 -12.05 -14.94 -12.41
C ILE A 5 -12.80 -14.35 -13.60
N ALA A 6 -13.27 -15.23 -14.48
CA ALA A 6 -14.14 -14.87 -15.59
C ALA A 6 -15.60 -15.20 -15.24
N ASN A 7 -16.54 -14.51 -15.90
CA ASN A 7 -17.97 -14.81 -15.79
C ASN A 7 -18.23 -16.30 -16.08
N GLY A 8 -18.57 -17.07 -15.04
CA GLY A 8 -18.86 -18.50 -15.13
C GLY A 8 -17.94 -19.43 -14.31
N ASP A 9 -16.93 -18.89 -13.62
CA ASP A 9 -16.11 -19.68 -12.71
C ASP A 9 -16.89 -20.11 -11.45
N ASP A 10 -16.89 -21.41 -11.14
CA ASP A 10 -17.47 -21.95 -9.91
C ASP A 10 -16.56 -21.62 -8.71
N VAL A 11 -17.08 -20.87 -7.75
CA VAL A 11 -16.36 -20.43 -6.56
C VAL A 11 -16.92 -21.15 -5.33
N ASP A 12 -16.08 -21.94 -4.67
CA ASP A 12 -16.42 -22.50 -3.35
C ASP A 12 -16.40 -21.39 -2.29
N PHE A 13 -17.54 -20.73 -2.09
CA PHE A 13 -17.68 -19.62 -1.14
C PHE A 13 -17.51 -20.02 0.33
N SER A 14 -17.41 -21.32 0.64
CA SER A 14 -17.03 -21.76 1.99
C SER A 14 -15.55 -21.52 2.28
N GLN A 15 -14.70 -21.52 1.25
CA GLN A 15 -13.25 -21.34 1.35
C GLN A 15 -12.79 -20.01 0.77
N TYR A 16 -13.54 -19.46 -0.18
CA TYR A 16 -13.16 -18.27 -0.93
C TYR A 16 -14.20 -17.16 -0.82
N CYS A 17 -13.78 -15.94 -1.13
CA CYS A 17 -14.64 -14.81 -1.44
C CYS A 17 -14.17 -14.16 -2.74
N VAL A 18 -15.03 -13.35 -3.36
CA VAL A 18 -14.72 -12.60 -4.57
C VAL A 18 -14.62 -11.13 -4.21
N LEU A 19 -13.52 -10.47 -4.59
CA LEU A 19 -13.39 -9.02 -4.50
C LEU A 19 -13.51 -8.43 -5.90
N GLN A 20 -14.34 -7.39 -6.06
CA GLN A 20 -14.52 -6.69 -7.33
C GLN A 20 -13.84 -5.33 -7.28
N SER A 21 -13.01 -5.02 -8.28
CA SER A 21 -12.43 -3.69 -8.44
C SER A 21 -13.47 -2.66 -8.90
N ASN A 22 -13.08 -1.39 -8.85
CA ASN A 22 -13.90 -0.27 -9.32
C ASN A 22 -13.75 0.01 -10.84
N ASP A 23 -13.12 -0.89 -11.60
CA ASP A 23 -12.95 -0.72 -13.04
C ASP A 23 -14.29 -0.82 -13.79
N HIS A 24 -14.28 -0.39 -15.05
CA HIS A 24 -15.43 -0.49 -15.96
C HIS A 24 -15.02 -1.18 -17.27
N PRO A 25 -15.29 -2.49 -17.43
CA PRO A 25 -15.98 -3.40 -16.50
C PRO A 25 -15.12 -3.77 -15.26
N PRO A 26 -15.75 -4.18 -14.14
CA PRO A 26 -15.02 -4.55 -12.93
C PRO A 26 -14.17 -5.79 -13.15
N VAL A 27 -13.02 -5.85 -12.48
CA VAL A 27 -12.16 -7.03 -12.44
C VAL A 27 -12.44 -7.77 -11.14
N GLU A 28 -12.69 -9.06 -11.25
CA GLU A 28 -13.03 -9.92 -10.11
C GLU A 28 -11.84 -10.80 -9.73
N PHE A 29 -11.54 -10.85 -8.43
CA PHE A 29 -10.46 -11.67 -7.89
C PHE A 29 -11.03 -12.68 -6.91
N LYS A 30 -10.71 -13.96 -7.12
CA LYS A 30 -10.95 -15.01 -6.14
C LYS A 30 -9.85 -14.99 -5.08
N VAL A 31 -10.23 -14.85 -3.83
CA VAL A 31 -9.33 -14.73 -2.68
C VAL A 31 -9.73 -15.73 -1.62
N SER A 32 -8.77 -16.42 -1.00
CA SER A 32 -9.08 -17.30 0.13
C SER A 32 -9.59 -16.48 1.32
N ARG A 33 -10.56 -17.03 2.06
CA ARG A 33 -11.07 -16.38 3.27
C ARG A 33 -9.97 -16.17 4.31
N GLU A 34 -8.97 -17.04 4.36
CA GLU A 34 -7.80 -16.90 5.25
C GLU A 34 -6.97 -15.66 4.89
N SER A 35 -6.59 -15.50 3.62
CA SER A 35 -5.85 -14.31 3.16
C SER A 35 -6.70 -13.05 3.30
N ALA A 36 -7.99 -13.12 2.99
CA ALA A 36 -8.92 -11.99 3.13
C ALA A 36 -8.96 -11.45 4.57
N LYS A 37 -8.87 -12.33 5.59
CA LYS A 37 -8.87 -11.94 7.01
C LYS A 37 -7.63 -11.16 7.47
N MET A 38 -6.58 -11.07 6.64
CA MET A 38 -5.47 -10.12 6.86
C MET A 38 -5.97 -8.66 6.80
N SER A 39 -7.00 -8.39 6.01
CA SER A 39 -7.70 -7.11 6.00
C SER A 39 -8.65 -7.04 7.18
N GLY A 40 -8.51 -6.00 8.00
CA GLY A 40 -9.43 -5.77 9.11
C GLY A 40 -10.87 -5.58 8.63
N LEU A 41 -11.06 -4.84 7.53
CA LEU A 41 -12.38 -4.61 6.94
C LEU A 41 -13.01 -5.93 6.44
N LEU A 42 -12.29 -6.71 5.65
CA LEU A 42 -12.82 -7.95 5.08
C LEU A 42 -13.05 -9.02 6.16
N ARG A 43 -12.19 -9.09 7.18
CA ARG A 43 -12.42 -9.97 8.34
C ARG A 43 -13.78 -9.68 8.96
N ASP A 44 -14.02 -8.43 9.34
CA ASP A 44 -15.26 -8.03 10.01
C ASP A 44 -16.48 -8.29 9.10
N MET A 45 -16.36 -8.09 7.78
CA MET A 45 -17.43 -8.42 6.82
C MET A 45 -17.69 -9.93 6.64
N LEU A 46 -16.63 -10.76 6.73
CA LEU A 46 -16.72 -12.20 6.49
C LEU A 46 -17.09 -13.01 7.73
N GLU A 47 -16.86 -12.49 8.93
CA GLU A 47 -17.23 -13.12 10.21
C GLU A 47 -18.75 -13.29 10.35
N ASP A 48 -19.53 -12.37 9.77
CA ASP A 48 -21.00 -12.44 9.78
C ASP A 48 -21.59 -13.31 8.63
N GLN A 49 -20.74 -13.89 7.77
CA GLN A 49 -21.13 -14.53 6.51
C GLN A 49 -20.55 -15.95 6.33
N GLU A 50 -20.82 -16.84 7.27
CA GLU A 50 -20.45 -18.26 7.12
C GLU A 50 -21.32 -18.96 6.06
N GLY A 51 -20.70 -19.36 4.95
CA GLY A 51 -21.34 -20.19 3.91
C GLY A 51 -22.22 -19.46 2.90
N SER A 52 -22.28 -18.12 2.90
CA SER A 52 -22.95 -17.33 1.88
C SER A 52 -22.02 -16.92 0.74
N GLU A 53 -22.61 -16.67 -0.45
CA GLU A 53 -21.91 -16.01 -1.55
C GLU A 53 -21.40 -14.64 -1.11
N ALA A 54 -20.08 -14.47 -1.09
CA ALA A 54 -19.41 -13.26 -0.62
C ALA A 54 -18.71 -12.59 -1.81
N ILE A 55 -19.45 -11.75 -2.53
CA ILE A 55 -18.94 -10.89 -3.60
C ILE A 55 -18.89 -9.46 -3.07
N ILE A 56 -17.69 -8.92 -2.90
CA ILE A 56 -17.43 -7.68 -2.18
C ILE A 56 -16.86 -6.63 -3.15
N PRO A 57 -17.62 -5.58 -3.48
CA PRO A 57 -17.10 -4.48 -4.28
C PRO A 57 -16.15 -3.60 -3.45
N ILE A 58 -14.98 -3.30 -4.00
CA ILE A 58 -13.96 -2.43 -3.42
C ILE A 58 -13.95 -1.10 -4.19
N PRO A 59 -14.76 -0.11 -3.76
CA PRO A 59 -14.90 1.14 -4.48
C PRO A 59 -13.58 1.92 -4.47
N ASN A 60 -13.37 2.72 -5.53
CA ASN A 60 -12.19 3.58 -5.71
C ASN A 60 -10.82 2.87 -5.76
N VAL A 61 -10.80 1.53 -5.89
CA VAL A 61 -9.56 0.76 -6.07
C VAL A 61 -9.58 0.12 -7.45
N SER A 62 -8.57 0.43 -8.27
CA SER A 62 -8.40 -0.21 -9.58
C SER A 62 -8.03 -1.68 -9.44
N GLY A 63 -8.27 -2.49 -10.46
CA GLY A 63 -7.92 -3.91 -10.48
C GLY A 63 -6.41 -4.13 -10.41
N GLN A 64 -5.62 -3.21 -10.97
CA GLN A 64 -4.16 -3.23 -10.82
C GLN A 64 -3.75 -3.07 -9.35
N THR A 65 -4.29 -2.07 -8.66
CA THR A 65 -3.98 -1.81 -7.25
C THR A 65 -4.49 -2.94 -6.35
N LEU A 66 -5.71 -3.41 -6.59
CA LEU A 66 -6.32 -4.51 -5.85
C LEU A 66 -5.49 -5.79 -5.99
N ARG A 67 -5.02 -6.11 -7.20
CA ARG A 67 -4.12 -7.25 -7.44
C ARG A 67 -2.84 -7.17 -6.60
N LEU A 68 -2.23 -6.00 -6.48
CA LEU A 68 -1.01 -5.81 -5.68
C LEU A 68 -1.27 -6.02 -4.18
N VAL A 69 -2.36 -5.45 -3.66
CA VAL A 69 -2.76 -5.65 -2.26
C VAL A 69 -3.04 -7.13 -1.98
N LEU A 70 -3.72 -7.81 -2.90
CA LEU A 70 -4.01 -9.24 -2.77
C LEU A 70 -2.76 -10.11 -2.85
N GLU A 71 -1.80 -9.79 -3.72
CA GLU A 71 -0.51 -10.48 -3.78
C GLU A 71 0.23 -10.41 -2.44
N TYR A 72 0.20 -9.25 -1.78
CA TYR A 72 0.74 -9.06 -0.43
C TYR A 72 -0.01 -9.90 0.61
N MET A 73 -1.34 -9.83 0.64
CA MET A 73 -2.15 -10.58 1.60
C MET A 73 -1.97 -12.10 1.47
N GLU A 74 -1.90 -12.63 0.23
CA GLU A 74 -1.64 -14.05 -0.02
C GLU A 74 -0.30 -14.51 0.54
N TYR A 75 0.76 -13.73 0.31
CA TYR A 75 2.09 -14.08 0.81
C TYR A 75 2.16 -14.02 2.34
N HIS A 76 1.69 -12.92 2.94
CA HIS A 76 1.80 -12.70 4.38
C HIS A 76 0.78 -13.45 5.24
N CYS A 77 -0.26 -14.03 4.63
CA CYS A 77 -1.14 -14.98 5.31
C CYS A 77 -0.36 -16.18 5.87
N GLY A 78 0.67 -16.66 5.14
CA GLY A 78 1.54 -17.74 5.59
C GLY A 78 2.90 -17.28 6.13
N ASN A 79 3.27 -16.02 5.89
CA ASN A 79 4.59 -15.46 6.21
C ASN A 79 4.41 -14.12 6.95
N PRO A 80 4.10 -14.12 8.27
CA PRO A 80 3.82 -12.89 9.00
C PRO A 80 4.92 -11.85 8.83
N ALA A 81 4.53 -10.61 8.49
CA ALA A 81 5.47 -9.51 8.35
C ALA A 81 6.15 -9.20 9.69
N GLN A 82 7.43 -8.81 9.63
CA GLN A 82 8.14 -8.36 10.82
C GLN A 82 7.82 -6.88 11.10
N PRO A 83 7.70 -6.48 12.37
CA PRO A 83 7.53 -5.07 12.70
C PRO A 83 8.72 -4.25 12.20
N ILE A 84 8.43 -3.17 11.46
CA ILE A 84 9.45 -2.24 10.99
C ILE A 84 9.79 -1.28 12.15
N GLU A 85 11.08 -1.17 12.48
CA GLU A 85 11.54 -0.26 13.54
C GLU A 85 11.20 1.21 13.21
N LYS A 86 10.58 1.91 14.16
CA LYS A 86 10.26 3.34 14.07
C LYS A 86 11.01 4.08 15.20
N PRO A 87 11.74 5.19 14.92
CA PRO A 87 12.00 5.79 13.60
C PRO A 87 12.98 4.95 12.75
N LEU A 88 12.94 5.15 11.43
CA LEU A 88 13.85 4.48 10.50
C LEU A 88 15.31 4.92 10.72
N LYS A 89 16.18 3.98 11.11
CA LYS A 89 17.61 4.25 11.35
C LYS A 89 18.45 4.05 10.08
N THR A 90 18.07 3.09 9.25
CA THR A 90 18.77 2.66 8.02
C THR A 90 17.81 2.68 6.83
N ALA A 91 18.30 2.32 5.65
CA ALA A 91 17.49 2.17 4.45
C ALA A 91 16.48 1.02 4.61
N ILE A 92 15.29 1.16 4.02
CA ILE A 92 14.19 0.19 4.19
C ILE A 92 14.57 -1.22 3.72
N GLU A 93 15.41 -1.34 2.68
CA GLU A 93 15.94 -2.59 2.14
C GLU A 93 16.63 -3.45 3.21
N SER A 94 17.21 -2.81 4.22
CA SER A 94 17.91 -3.49 5.34
C SER A 94 16.99 -3.86 6.51
N LEU A 95 15.74 -3.39 6.50
CA LEU A 95 14.77 -3.54 7.59
C LEU A 95 13.65 -4.52 7.27
N VAL A 96 13.51 -4.89 5.99
CA VAL A 96 12.42 -5.75 5.50
C VAL A 96 12.99 -7.04 4.93
N CYS A 97 12.15 -8.07 4.79
CA CYS A 97 12.61 -9.32 4.18
C CYS A 97 12.85 -9.16 2.67
N GLU A 98 13.53 -10.13 2.06
CA GLU A 98 13.82 -10.11 0.63
C GLU A 98 12.55 -10.03 -0.23
N TRP A 99 11.47 -10.70 0.19
CA TRP A 99 10.20 -10.66 -0.53
C TRP A 99 9.58 -9.26 -0.51
N ASP A 100 9.53 -8.61 0.66
CA ASP A 100 9.01 -7.25 0.82
C ASP A 100 9.82 -6.24 0.02
N SER A 101 11.16 -6.35 0.05
CA SER A 101 12.05 -5.51 -0.73
C SER A 101 11.78 -5.67 -2.23
N ASN A 102 11.70 -6.91 -2.71
CA ASN A 102 11.36 -7.18 -4.10
C ASN A 102 9.96 -6.66 -4.45
N PHE A 103 8.97 -6.85 -3.58
CA PHE A 103 7.62 -6.34 -3.80
C PHE A 103 7.62 -4.81 -3.95
N LEU A 104 8.30 -4.08 -3.04
CA LEU A 104 8.45 -2.63 -3.12
C LEU A 104 9.12 -2.19 -4.42
N PHE A 105 10.31 -2.69 -4.74
CA PHE A 105 11.15 -2.12 -5.81
C PHE A 105 10.96 -2.75 -7.20
N SER A 106 10.25 -3.87 -7.28
CA SER A 106 9.87 -4.46 -8.58
C SER A 106 8.42 -4.16 -8.96
N LYS A 107 7.51 -4.01 -8.00
CA LYS A 107 6.08 -3.81 -8.26
C LYS A 107 5.60 -2.38 -8.02
N LEU A 108 5.99 -1.77 -6.90
CA LEU A 108 5.48 -0.44 -6.51
C LEU A 108 6.35 0.71 -7.03
N LEU A 109 7.67 0.57 -6.95
CA LEU A 109 8.68 1.53 -7.39
C LEU A 109 9.61 0.89 -8.41
N LYS A 110 9.14 0.77 -9.65
CA LYS A 110 9.86 0.06 -10.71
C LYS A 110 11.30 0.54 -10.83
N ASN A 111 12.26 -0.38 -10.68
CA ASN A 111 13.70 -0.13 -10.79
C ASN A 111 14.22 0.93 -9.80
N HIS A 112 13.63 1.04 -8.60
CA HIS A 112 13.96 2.07 -7.61
C HIS A 112 13.76 3.51 -8.12
N ASP A 113 12.92 3.71 -9.14
CA ASP A 113 12.60 5.04 -9.63
C ASP A 113 11.56 5.70 -8.72
N GLU A 114 12.04 6.54 -7.80
CA GLU A 114 11.22 7.31 -6.86
C GLU A 114 10.18 8.20 -7.56
N ARG A 115 10.39 8.55 -8.84
CA ARG A 115 9.42 9.38 -9.59
C ARG A 115 8.17 8.60 -9.98
N GLN A 116 8.25 7.27 -10.06
CA GLN A 116 7.12 6.39 -10.42
C GLN A 116 6.32 5.93 -9.20
N HIS A 117 6.13 6.83 -8.25
CA HIS A 117 5.47 6.57 -6.97
C HIS A 117 3.93 6.50 -7.02
N GLU A 118 3.29 6.74 -8.17
CA GLU A 118 1.82 6.70 -8.32
C GLU A 118 1.22 5.38 -7.81
N VAL A 119 1.79 4.25 -8.23
CA VAL A 119 1.34 2.91 -7.81
C VAL A 119 1.54 2.70 -6.30
N LEU A 120 2.64 3.22 -5.74
CA LEU A 120 2.90 3.18 -4.31
C LEU A 120 1.82 3.94 -3.52
N ILE A 121 1.46 5.15 -3.98
CA ILE A 121 0.40 5.98 -3.36
C ILE A 121 -0.96 5.29 -3.45
N ASP A 122 -1.30 4.71 -4.60
CA ASP A 122 -2.55 3.97 -4.76
C ASP A 122 -2.63 2.76 -3.81
N VAL A 123 -1.53 2.03 -3.65
CA VAL A 123 -1.44 0.90 -2.71
C VAL A 123 -1.54 1.38 -1.26
N ILE A 124 -0.94 2.52 -0.90
CA ILE A 124 -1.10 3.13 0.44
C ILE A 124 -2.58 3.42 0.73
N MET A 125 -3.29 4.05 -0.22
CA MET A 125 -4.71 4.37 -0.06
C MET A 125 -5.57 3.10 0.06
N ALA A 126 -5.31 2.11 -0.78
CA ALA A 126 -6.03 0.84 -0.75
C ALA A 126 -5.75 0.04 0.53
N ALA A 127 -4.49 -0.01 0.99
CA ALA A 127 -4.10 -0.68 2.23
C ALA A 127 -4.75 -0.03 3.46
N ASN A 128 -4.83 1.30 3.48
CA ASN A 128 -5.55 2.04 4.52
C ASN A 128 -7.06 1.74 4.48
N PHE A 129 -7.68 1.78 3.29
CA PHE A 129 -9.11 1.48 3.12
C PHE A 129 -9.48 0.05 3.55
N LEU A 130 -8.69 -0.93 3.11
CA LEU A 130 -8.87 -2.34 3.47
C LEU A 130 -8.36 -2.65 4.89
N ASN A 131 -7.75 -1.70 5.60
CA ASN A 131 -7.16 -1.91 6.92
C ASN A 131 -6.15 -3.09 6.95
N VAL A 132 -5.22 -3.09 6.00
CA VAL A 132 -4.08 -4.02 5.94
C VAL A 132 -2.87 -3.32 6.57
N ARG A 133 -2.77 -3.37 7.90
CA ARG A 133 -1.82 -2.55 8.69
C ARG A 133 -0.36 -2.77 8.31
N ASP A 134 0.04 -4.03 8.08
CA ASP A 134 1.45 -4.34 7.78
C ASP A 134 1.87 -3.81 6.41
N LEU A 135 0.98 -3.86 5.41
CA LEU A 135 1.21 -3.26 4.09
C LEU A 135 1.27 -1.74 4.17
N LEU A 136 0.38 -1.13 4.98
CA LEU A 136 0.39 0.31 5.20
C LEU A 136 1.72 0.75 5.85
N ASP A 137 2.17 0.02 6.88
CA ASP A 137 3.45 0.30 7.54
C ASP A 137 4.65 0.15 6.59
N LEU A 138 4.66 -0.91 5.76
CA LEU A 138 5.70 -1.15 4.75
C LEU A 138 5.79 -0.01 3.73
N THR A 139 4.65 0.39 3.18
CA THR A 139 4.58 1.42 2.15
C THR A 139 4.85 2.82 2.72
N CYS A 140 4.38 3.12 3.93
CA CYS A 140 4.72 4.36 4.64
C CYS A 140 6.21 4.43 4.99
N ALA A 141 6.83 3.32 5.41
CA ALA A 141 8.27 3.27 5.64
C ALA A 141 9.05 3.54 4.34
N CYS A 142 8.57 3.07 3.19
CA CYS A 142 9.18 3.33 1.90
C CYS A 142 9.16 4.83 1.57
N VAL A 143 7.99 5.49 1.71
CA VAL A 143 7.85 6.94 1.54
C VAL A 143 8.75 7.72 2.51
N ALA A 144 8.81 7.31 3.78
CA ALA A 144 9.69 7.93 4.76
C ALA A 144 11.18 7.78 4.39
N SER A 145 11.58 6.65 3.80
CA SER A 145 12.93 6.45 3.27
C SER A 145 13.22 7.36 2.08
N MET A 146 12.24 7.59 1.20
CA MET A 146 12.37 8.52 0.06
C MET A 146 12.55 9.97 0.53
N ILE A 147 11.86 10.38 1.59
CA ILE A 147 11.93 11.75 2.13
C ILE A 147 13.25 11.98 2.89
N ARG A 148 13.81 10.93 3.49
CA ARG A 148 14.99 11.05 4.37
C ARG A 148 16.18 11.67 3.64
N GLY A 149 16.71 12.75 4.22
CA GLY A 149 17.90 13.43 3.71
C GLY A 149 17.68 14.31 2.47
N LYS A 150 16.43 14.45 2.01
CA LYS A 150 16.06 15.40 0.95
C LYS A 150 15.66 16.75 1.55
N THR A 151 15.94 17.84 0.83
CA THR A 151 15.47 19.19 1.21
C THR A 151 13.98 19.35 0.91
N ALA A 152 13.35 20.37 1.48
CA ALA A 152 11.93 20.67 1.23
C ALA A 152 11.65 20.86 -0.27
N GLU A 153 12.54 21.51 -1.01
CA GLU A 153 12.42 21.74 -2.45
C GLU A 153 12.51 20.42 -3.24
N GLN A 154 13.44 19.54 -2.87
CA GLN A 154 13.57 18.22 -3.51
C GLN A 154 12.36 17.32 -3.26
N ILE A 155 11.78 17.38 -2.06
CA ILE A 155 10.55 16.65 -1.71
C ILE A 155 9.37 17.19 -2.54
N ARG A 156 9.24 18.53 -2.64
CA ARG A 156 8.20 19.15 -3.47
C ARG A 156 8.31 18.73 -4.92
N GLU A 157 9.52 18.76 -5.50
CA GLU A 157 9.74 18.31 -6.87
C GLU A 157 9.41 16.81 -7.03
N LEU A 158 9.83 15.97 -6.09
CA LEU A 158 9.61 14.53 -6.16
C LEU A 158 8.13 14.14 -6.15
N PHE A 159 7.34 14.75 -5.28
CA PHE A 159 5.91 14.48 -5.14
C PHE A 159 5.04 15.43 -5.99
N ASN A 160 5.66 16.26 -6.84
CA ASN A 160 4.99 17.27 -7.67
C ASN A 160 4.04 18.17 -6.86
N ILE A 161 4.51 18.66 -5.71
CA ILE A 161 3.78 19.54 -4.79
C ILE A 161 4.11 21.00 -5.12
N GLU A 162 3.09 21.82 -5.33
CA GLU A 162 3.24 23.27 -5.52
C GLU A 162 3.69 23.96 -4.22
N ASN A 163 4.62 24.91 -4.32
CA ASN A 163 4.97 25.75 -3.18
C ASN A 163 3.90 26.85 -3.01
N ASP A 164 3.07 26.72 -1.99
CA ASP A 164 1.98 27.63 -1.65
C ASP A 164 2.38 28.71 -0.63
N PHE A 165 3.64 28.71 -0.17
CA PHE A 165 4.16 29.74 0.73
C PHE A 165 4.58 31.02 -0.02
N THR A 166 4.32 32.16 0.61
CA THR A 166 4.93 33.43 0.20
C THR A 166 6.42 33.45 0.55
N PRO A 167 7.26 34.26 -0.14
CA PRO A 167 8.68 34.37 0.18
C PRO A 167 8.94 34.76 1.65
N GLU A 168 8.10 35.63 2.22
CA GLU A 168 8.20 36.05 3.61
C GLU A 168 7.86 34.90 4.59
N GLU A 169 6.88 34.07 4.28
CA GLU A 169 6.54 32.89 5.09
C GLU A 169 7.62 31.82 5.02
N GLU A 170 8.18 31.58 3.83
CA GLU A 170 9.27 30.61 3.66
C GLU A 170 10.53 31.03 4.42
N GLU A 171 10.90 32.32 4.36
CA GLU A 171 12.04 32.85 5.11
C GLU A 171 11.82 32.73 6.61
N LYS A 172 10.62 33.04 7.10
CA LYS A 172 10.26 32.88 8.51
C LYS A 172 10.32 31.41 8.96
N ILE A 173 9.77 30.49 8.17
CA ILE A 173 9.82 29.04 8.45
C ILE A 173 11.28 28.55 8.46
N ARG A 174 12.12 29.05 7.55
CA ARG A 174 13.55 28.71 7.49
C ARG A 174 14.30 29.24 8.71
N GLU A 175 14.02 30.47 9.15
CA GLU A 175 14.59 31.02 10.38
C GLU A 175 14.15 30.23 11.62
N GLU A 176 12.85 29.90 11.73
CA GLU A 176 12.31 29.13 12.86
C GLU A 176 12.87 27.69 12.91
N ASN A 177 13.17 27.08 11.75
CA ASN A 177 13.69 25.71 11.66
C ASN A 177 15.21 25.62 11.49
N ARG A 178 15.93 26.73 11.62
CA ARG A 178 17.39 26.79 11.45
C ARG A 178 18.17 25.86 12.38
N TRP A 179 17.60 25.53 13.54
CA TRP A 179 18.15 24.55 14.48
C TRP A 179 18.30 23.13 13.89
N CYS A 180 17.49 22.77 12.88
CA CYS A 180 17.60 21.49 12.17
C CYS A 180 18.80 21.43 11.21
N GLU A 181 19.29 22.58 10.73
CA GLU A 181 20.42 22.66 9.79
C GLU A 181 21.78 22.77 10.49
N GLU A 182 21.79 23.18 11.76
CA GLU A 182 23.00 23.38 12.57
C GLU A 182 23.43 22.13 13.38
N SER A 183 22.70 21.01 13.25
CA SER A 183 22.91 19.76 14.01
C SER A 183 23.61 18.64 13.23
#